data_AF-A0A1G0CZ83-F1
#
_entry.id   AF-A0A1G0CZ83-F1
#
_cell.length_a   1.000
_cell.length_b   1.000
_cell.length_c   1.000
_cell.angle_alpha   90.00
_cell.angle_beta   90.00
_cell.angle_gamma   90.00
#
_symmetry.space_group_name_H-M   'P 1'
#
loop_
_entity.id
_entity.type
_entity.pdbx_description
1 polymer ?
#
loop_
_entity_poly.entity_id
_entity_poly.type
_entity_poly.pdbx_seq_one_letter_code
_entity_poly.pdbx_strand_id
1 'polypeptide(L)'
;MALEEETPGATPPGIVRPLQYGSGGFVLLLAIYFGVVSLISGKDFALEQFAKFWYFIVPLALGFGIQVGLYTYLKNLVGQHGASGKVVAVSGTTSTAAMVSCCAHYLTNILPILGVTGILAVVAEYQVELFWLGLAFNAAGILYVASMVIKATKEHKKCENNS
;
A
#
# COMPACT_ATOMS: atom_id res chain seq x y z
N MET A 1 -42.43 -8.38 -24.66
CA MET A 1 -42.23 -7.64 -23.39
C MET A 1 -41.26 -8.43 -22.53
N ALA A 2 -39.98 -8.33 -22.87
CA ALA A 2 -38.84 -8.67 -22.01
C ALA A 2 -37.87 -7.54 -22.32
N LEU A 3 -37.57 -6.76 -21.29
CA LEU A 3 -36.91 -5.47 -21.41
C LEU A 3 -35.48 -5.69 -21.88
N GLU A 4 -35.15 -5.15 -23.05
CA GLU A 4 -33.77 -4.92 -23.48
C GLU A 4 -33.09 -4.02 -22.44
N GLU A 5 -32.34 -4.62 -21.51
CA GLU A 5 -31.31 -3.89 -20.79
C GLU A 5 -30.15 -3.67 -21.75
N GLU A 6 -30.15 -2.54 -22.47
CA GLU A 6 -28.94 -2.02 -23.09
C GLU A 6 -27.86 -1.91 -22.00
N THR A 7 -26.91 -2.84 -21.99
CA THR A 7 -25.69 -2.68 -21.21
C THR A 7 -24.91 -1.51 -21.81
N PRO A 8 -24.82 -0.35 -21.15
CA PRO A 8 -24.15 0.81 -21.72
C PRO A 8 -22.68 0.46 -21.96
N GLY A 9 -22.18 0.76 -23.16
CA GLY A 9 -20.79 0.54 -23.55
C GLY A 9 -19.84 1.00 -22.45
N ALA A 10 -19.12 0.05 -21.86
CA ALA A 10 -18.35 0.27 -20.65
C ALA A 10 -17.10 1.11 -20.95
N THR A 11 -17.25 2.44 -20.84
CA THR A 11 -16.10 3.35 -20.80
C THR A 11 -15.13 2.93 -19.70
N PRO A 12 -13.81 2.92 -19.95
CA PRO A 12 -12.82 2.56 -18.93
C PRO A 12 -13.04 3.40 -17.67
N PRO A 13 -12.85 2.83 -16.47
CA PRO A 13 -13.12 3.53 -15.23
C PRO A 13 -12.26 4.80 -15.15
N GLY A 14 -12.91 5.92 -14.83
CA GLY A 14 -12.24 7.21 -14.72
C GLY A 14 -11.10 7.20 -13.70
N ILE A 15 -10.01 7.90 -14.01
CA ILE A 15 -8.78 7.87 -13.20
C ILE A 15 -8.83 8.74 -11.94
N VAL A 16 -9.87 9.58 -11.81
CA VAL A 16 -10.02 10.55 -10.72
C VAL A 16 -10.07 9.89 -9.36
N ARG A 17 -10.91 8.85 -9.19
CA ARG A 17 -11.00 8.10 -7.92
C ARG A 17 -9.68 7.42 -7.56
N PRO A 18 -9.05 6.61 -8.44
CA PRO A 18 -7.71 6.07 -8.23
C PRO A 18 -6.69 7.11 -7.76
N LEU A 19 -6.67 8.28 -8.40
CA LEU A 19 -5.76 9.36 -8.05
C LEU A 19 -6.05 9.90 -6.63
N GLN A 20 -7.31 10.15 -6.30
CA GLN A 20 -7.71 10.62 -4.98
C GLN A 20 -7.32 9.64 -3.87
N TYR A 21 -7.57 8.34 -4.05
CA TYR A 21 -7.19 7.32 -3.07
C TYR A 21 -5.67 7.17 -2.96
N GLY A 22 -4.94 7.23 -4.08
CA GLY A 22 -3.48 7.19 -4.08
C GLY A 22 -2.86 8.39 -3.35
N SER A 23 -3.31 9.61 -3.64
CA SER A 23 -2.90 10.82 -2.94
C SER A 23 -3.28 10.78 -1.46
N GLY A 24 -4.47 10.29 -1.13
CA GLY A 24 -4.91 10.08 0.26
C GLY A 24 -4.01 9.11 1.02
N GLY A 25 -3.64 7.99 0.39
CA GLY A 25 -2.71 7.01 0.96
C GLY A 25 -1.32 7.59 1.22
N PHE A 26 -0.78 8.39 0.29
CA PHE A 26 0.49 9.10 0.46
C PHE A 26 0.45 10.06 1.66
N VAL A 27 -0.56 10.94 1.71
CA VAL A 27 -0.70 11.94 2.78
C VAL A 27 -0.92 11.26 4.13
N LEU A 28 -1.77 10.24 4.18
CA LEU A 28 -2.05 9.48 5.40
C LEU A 28 -0.77 8.83 5.95
N LEU A 29 0.06 8.23 5.09
CA LEU A 29 1.29 7.57 5.53
C LEU A 29 2.28 8.59 6.12
N LEU A 30 2.44 9.76 5.49
CA LEU A 30 3.26 10.84 6.04
C LEU A 30 2.68 11.39 7.35
N ALA A 31 1.37 11.54 7.44
CA ALA A 31 0.71 11.98 8.67
C ALA A 31 0.93 10.99 9.82
N ILE A 32 0.84 9.69 9.54
CA ILE A 32 1.15 8.64 10.52
C ILE A 32 2.63 8.71 10.93
N TYR A 33 3.56 8.85 9.99
CA TYR A 33 4.98 9.02 10.29
C TYR A 33 5.24 10.18 11.24
N PHE A 34 4.77 11.39 10.89
CA PHE A 34 4.98 12.56 11.73
C PHE A 34 4.24 12.44 13.06
N GLY A 35 3.02 11.90 13.08
CA GLY A 35 2.23 11.72 14.29
C GLY A 35 2.90 10.77 15.29
N VAL A 36 3.35 9.61 14.83
CA VAL A 36 4.01 8.60 15.67
C VAL A 36 5.36 9.11 16.18
N VAL A 37 6.22 9.61 15.28
CA VAL A 37 7.57 10.06 15.68
C VAL A 37 7.48 11.28 16.59
N SER A 38 6.59 12.22 16.32
CA SER A 38 6.41 13.40 17.18
C SER A 38 5.88 13.04 18.57
N LEU A 39 4.99 12.03 18.66
CA LEU A 39 4.40 11.60 19.94
C LEU A 39 5.43 10.87 20.81
N ILE A 40 6.30 10.07 20.19
CA ILE A 40 7.28 9.24 20.90
C ILE A 40 8.53 10.04 21.27
N SER A 41 9.05 10.84 20.34
CA SER A 41 10.38 11.43 20.43
C SER A 41 10.39 12.96 20.37
N GLY A 42 9.23 13.59 20.18
CA GLY A 42 9.10 15.04 20.06
C GLY A 42 9.13 15.55 18.60
N LYS A 43 8.58 16.74 18.40
CA LYS A 43 8.42 17.35 17.06
C LYS A 43 9.74 17.73 16.41
N ASP A 44 10.67 18.29 17.16
CA ASP A 44 11.98 18.70 16.64
C ASP A 44 12.77 17.48 16.14
N PHE A 45 12.75 16.39 16.92
CA PHE A 45 13.35 15.13 16.51
C PHE A 45 12.69 14.55 15.24
N ALA A 46 11.36 14.63 15.11
CA ALA A 46 10.66 14.17 13.92
C ALA A 46 11.08 14.96 12.66
N LEU A 47 11.26 16.28 12.78
CA LEU A 47 11.71 17.14 11.68
C LEU A 47 13.17 16.86 11.31
N GLU A 48 14.05 16.70 12.28
CA GLU A 48 15.46 16.36 12.02
C GLU A 48 15.59 14.99 11.35
N GLN A 49 14.87 13.97 11.86
CA GLN A 49 14.87 12.64 11.26
C GLN A 49 14.30 12.65 9.84
N PHE A 50 13.22 13.39 9.62
CA PHE A 50 12.66 13.56 8.29
C PHE A 50 13.65 14.24 7.36
N ALA A 51 14.25 15.37 7.76
CA ALA A 51 15.24 16.07 6.95
C ALA A 51 16.47 15.21 6.63
N LYS A 52 16.85 14.30 7.52
CA LYS A 52 17.95 13.35 7.30
C LYS A 52 17.58 12.22 6.34
N PHE A 53 16.35 11.71 6.37
CA PHE A 53 15.95 10.51 5.62
C PHE A 53 14.84 10.74 4.59
N TRP A 54 14.53 11.99 4.24
CA TRP A 54 13.42 12.34 3.34
C TRP A 54 13.52 11.62 1.99
N TYR A 55 14.74 11.39 1.48
CA TYR A 55 15.01 10.69 0.23
C TYR A 55 14.68 9.19 0.28
N PHE A 56 14.46 8.60 1.46
CA PHE A 56 13.86 7.27 1.60
C PHE A 56 12.36 7.35 1.90
N ILE A 57 11.98 8.23 2.82
CA ILE A 57 10.60 8.35 3.32
C ILE A 57 9.64 8.78 2.20
N VAL A 58 10.02 9.79 1.41
CA VAL A 58 9.18 10.31 0.33
C VAL A 58 8.99 9.27 -0.78
N PRO A 59 10.02 8.61 -1.32
CA PRO A 59 9.81 7.54 -2.31
C PRO A 59 8.99 6.35 -1.79
N LEU A 60 9.19 5.94 -0.54
CA LEU A 60 8.38 4.87 0.08
C LEU A 60 6.90 5.28 0.15
N ALA A 61 6.61 6.48 0.63
CA ALA A 61 5.26 7.00 0.70
C ALA A 61 4.65 7.16 -0.69
N LEU A 62 5.39 7.72 -1.65
CA LEU A 62 4.93 7.90 -3.03
C LEU A 62 4.60 6.55 -3.66
N GLY A 63 5.49 5.57 -3.50
CA GLY A 63 5.29 4.24 -4.04
C GLY A 63 4.11 3.50 -3.40
N PHE A 64 3.86 3.71 -2.10
CA PHE A 64 2.63 3.24 -1.45
C PHE A 64 1.38 3.91 -2.05
N GLY A 65 1.39 5.22 -2.25
CA GLY A 65 0.30 5.95 -2.90
C GLY A 65 0.04 5.45 -4.33
N ILE A 66 1.09 5.19 -5.11
CA ILE A 66 0.99 4.59 -6.44
C ILE A 66 0.32 3.22 -6.36
N GLN A 67 0.76 2.34 -5.44
CA GLN A 67 0.15 1.02 -5.26
C GLN A 67 -1.33 1.11 -4.91
N VAL A 68 -1.72 2.01 -4.00
CA VAL A 68 -3.13 2.24 -3.62
C VAL A 68 -3.96 2.73 -4.81
N GLY A 69 -3.44 3.69 -5.59
CA GLY A 69 -4.12 4.20 -6.77
C GLY A 69 -4.29 3.13 -7.84
N LEU A 70 -3.23 2.40 -8.14
CA LEU A 70 -3.21 1.35 -9.17
C LEU A 70 -4.13 0.18 -8.79
N TYR A 71 -4.15 -0.19 -7.51
CA TYR A 71 -5.08 -1.17 -6.97
C TYR A 71 -6.53 -0.69 -7.05
N THR A 72 -6.79 0.58 -6.73
CA THR A 72 -8.14 1.16 -6.84
C THR A 72 -8.63 1.16 -8.30
N TYR A 73 -7.74 1.48 -9.25
CA TYR A 73 -8.04 1.39 -10.68
C TYR A 73 -8.37 -0.05 -11.08
N LEU A 74 -7.53 -1.02 -10.69
CA LEU A 74 -7.78 -2.44 -10.94
C LEU A 74 -9.13 -2.89 -10.36
N LYS A 75 -9.43 -2.49 -9.12
CA LYS A 75 -10.68 -2.83 -8.44
C LYS A 75 -11.89 -2.23 -9.15
N ASN A 76 -11.80 -1.01 -9.68
CA ASN A 76 -12.88 -0.42 -10.45
C ASN A 76 -13.08 -1.16 -11.78
N LEU A 77 -11.98 -1.56 -12.43
CA LEU A 77 -12.01 -2.28 -13.70
C LEU A 77 -12.58 -3.71 -13.57
N VAL A 78 -12.22 -4.42 -12.49
CA VAL A 78 -12.71 -5.78 -12.21
C VAL A 78 -14.06 -5.76 -11.50
N GLY A 79 -14.34 -4.74 -10.69
CA GLY A 79 -15.61 -4.55 -9.99
C GLY A 79 -16.80 -4.33 -10.92
N GLN A 80 -16.57 -3.85 -12.14
CA GLN A 80 -17.55 -3.85 -13.22
C GLN A 80 -17.93 -5.28 -13.70
N HIS A 81 -17.13 -6.30 -13.37
CA HIS A 81 -17.33 -7.70 -13.76
C HIS A 81 -17.52 -8.67 -12.56
N GLY A 82 -17.74 -8.18 -11.34
CA GLY A 82 -18.26 -9.01 -10.24
C GLY A 82 -17.26 -9.71 -9.31
N ALA A 83 -15.97 -9.34 -9.26
CA ALA A 83 -15.07 -9.88 -8.23
C ALA A 83 -15.07 -9.02 -6.94
N SER A 84 -15.55 -9.62 -5.85
CA SER A 84 -15.78 -8.97 -4.55
C SER A 84 -14.50 -8.41 -3.92
N GLY A 85 -14.38 -7.08 -3.88
CA GLY A 85 -13.32 -6.36 -3.18
C GLY A 85 -13.23 -6.62 -1.67
N LYS A 86 -14.15 -7.42 -1.11
CA LYS A 86 -14.16 -7.90 0.28
C LYS A 86 -13.10 -8.99 0.52
N VAL A 87 -12.79 -9.81 -0.49
CA VAL A 87 -11.87 -10.95 -0.37
C VAL A 87 -10.41 -10.49 -0.25
N VAL A 88 -10.04 -9.40 -0.93
CA VAL A 88 -8.65 -8.91 -0.97
C VAL A 88 -8.33 -7.93 0.17
N ALA A 89 -9.29 -7.09 0.61
CA ALA A 89 -9.13 -6.29 1.82
C ALA A 89 -8.97 -7.18 3.06
N VAL A 90 -9.74 -8.27 3.13
CA VAL A 90 -9.52 -9.35 4.10
C VAL A 90 -8.13 -9.94 3.93
N SER A 91 -7.72 -10.36 2.73
CA SER A 91 -6.39 -10.96 2.51
C SER A 91 -5.23 -10.06 2.97
N GLY A 92 -5.23 -8.76 2.63
CA GLY A 92 -4.18 -7.82 3.05
C GLY A 92 -4.11 -7.60 4.56
N THR A 93 -5.26 -7.37 5.21
CA THR A 93 -5.34 -7.26 6.68
C THR A 93 -4.95 -8.57 7.37
N THR A 94 -5.35 -9.73 6.83
CA THR A 94 -4.97 -11.03 7.39
C THR A 94 -3.49 -11.34 7.23
N SER A 95 -2.83 -10.90 6.15
CA SER A 95 -1.38 -11.08 5.98
C SER A 95 -0.58 -10.20 6.94
N THR A 96 -0.99 -8.93 7.14
CA THR A 96 -0.39 -8.06 8.16
C THR A 96 -0.66 -8.60 9.56
N ALA A 97 -1.88 -9.06 9.85
CA ALA A 97 -2.22 -9.67 11.14
C ALA A 97 -1.45 -10.98 11.38
N ALA A 98 -1.26 -11.81 10.36
CA ALA A 98 -0.47 -13.04 10.46
C ALA A 98 1.02 -12.75 10.69
N MET A 99 1.59 -11.75 10.01
CA MET A 99 2.95 -11.29 10.28
C MET A 99 3.08 -10.75 11.71
N VAL A 100 2.18 -9.85 12.12
CA VAL A 100 2.17 -9.29 13.47
C VAL A 100 1.98 -10.38 14.53
N SER A 101 1.11 -11.36 14.29
CA SER A 101 0.91 -12.51 15.18
C SER A 101 2.17 -13.39 15.28
N CYS A 102 2.84 -13.65 14.16
CA CYS A 102 4.08 -14.43 14.11
C CYS A 102 5.23 -13.70 14.86
N CYS A 103 5.34 -12.38 14.66
CA CYS A 103 6.33 -11.54 15.34
C CYS A 103 6.02 -11.33 16.82
N ALA A 104 4.76 -11.13 17.21
CA ALA A 104 4.34 -10.92 18.59
C ALA A 104 4.56 -12.17 19.45
N HIS A 105 4.33 -13.36 18.90
CA HIS A 105 4.65 -14.61 19.58
C HIS A 105 6.15 -14.73 19.92
N TYR A 106 7.04 -14.40 18.98
CA TYR A 106 8.49 -14.42 19.23
C TYR A 106 8.90 -13.36 20.27
N LEU A 107 8.24 -12.20 20.23
CA LEU A 107 8.50 -11.07 21.12
C LEU A 107 8.15 -11.38 22.59
N THR A 108 7.14 -12.21 22.84
CA THR A 108 6.75 -12.62 24.21
C THR A 108 7.77 -13.53 24.91
N ASN A 109 8.72 -14.13 24.20
CA ASN A 109 9.74 -15.01 24.80
C ASN A 109 11.07 -14.30 25.15
N ILE A 110 11.29 -13.05 24.71
CA ILE A 110 12.58 -12.33 24.85
C ILE A 110 12.43 -10.99 25.59
N LEU A 111 11.21 -10.48 25.78
CA LEU A 111 10.92 -9.16 26.36
C LEU A 111 10.25 -9.28 27.72
N PRO A 112 11.02 -9.25 28.81
CA PRO A 112 10.67 -8.23 29.78
C PRO A 112 11.93 -7.47 30.18
N ILE A 113 11.95 -6.18 29.85
CA ILE A 113 12.83 -5.12 30.39
C ILE A 113 14.07 -4.75 29.54
N LEU A 114 14.70 -5.66 28.78
CA LEU A 114 15.88 -5.30 27.92
C LEU A 114 15.58 -5.21 26.41
N GLY A 115 14.48 -5.79 25.93
CA GLY A 115 14.20 -5.89 24.49
C GLY A 115 13.65 -4.62 23.84
N VAL A 116 12.98 -3.73 24.58
CA VAL A 116 12.49 -2.46 24.00
C VAL A 116 13.66 -1.56 23.63
N THR A 117 14.70 -1.46 24.46
CA THR A 117 15.89 -0.65 24.18
C THR A 117 16.86 -1.34 23.21
N GLY A 118 17.02 -2.67 23.31
CA GLY A 118 17.88 -3.45 22.41
C GLY A 118 17.35 -3.54 20.97
N ILE A 119 16.04 -3.71 20.77
CA ILE A 119 15.44 -3.70 19.42
C ILE A 119 15.55 -2.32 18.79
N LEU A 120 15.36 -1.25 19.56
CA LEU A 120 15.53 0.12 19.06
C LEU A 120 16.98 0.39 18.64
N ALA A 121 17.97 -0.13 19.36
CA ALA A 121 19.38 0.00 18.99
C ALA A 121 19.72 -0.78 17.71
N VAL A 122 19.26 -2.04 17.59
CA VAL A 122 19.48 -2.84 16.37
C VAL A 122 18.74 -2.24 15.17
N VAL A 123 17.50 -1.78 15.34
CA VAL A 123 16.72 -1.14 14.26
C VAL A 123 17.35 0.18 13.83
N ALA A 124 17.94 0.94 14.76
CA ALA A 124 18.67 2.17 14.42
C ALA A 124 19.97 1.87 13.63
N GLU A 125 20.71 0.82 13.98
CA GLU A 125 21.94 0.41 13.28
C GLU A 125 21.65 -0.10 11.85
N TYR A 126 20.55 -0.83 11.64
CA TYR A 126 20.16 -1.36 10.33
C TYR A 126 19.12 -0.51 9.59
N GLN A 127 18.82 0.69 10.09
CA GLN A 127 17.72 1.52 9.58
C GLN A 127 17.83 1.79 8.07
N VAL A 128 19.04 2.09 7.60
CA VAL A 128 19.30 2.39 6.17
C VAL A 128 19.15 1.14 5.32
N GLU A 129 19.64 -0.01 5.78
CA GLU A 129 19.48 -1.31 5.09
C GLU A 129 18.00 -1.68 4.96
N LEU A 130 17.22 -1.47 6.04
CA LEU A 130 15.78 -1.69 6.03
C LEU A 130 15.05 -0.73 5.08
N PHE A 131 15.50 0.52 4.95
CA PHE A 131 14.94 1.44 3.96
C PHE A 131 15.21 1.00 2.53
N TRP A 132 16.42 0.53 2.23
CA TRP A 132 16.74 -0.04 0.90
C TRP A 132 15.90 -1.26 0.59
N LEU A 133 15.78 -2.19 1.55
CA LEU A 133 14.95 -3.38 1.39
C LEU A 133 13.47 -3.00 1.19
N GLY A 134 12.96 -2.05 1.97
CA GLY A 134 11.62 -1.50 1.82
C GLY A 134 11.40 -0.88 0.44
N LEU A 135 12.38 -0.12 -0.08
CA LEU A 135 12.29 0.50 -1.39
C LEU A 135 12.27 -0.54 -2.51
N ALA A 136 13.08 -1.59 -2.40
CA ALA A 136 13.10 -2.72 -3.33
C ALA A 136 11.74 -3.44 -3.37
N PHE A 137 11.16 -3.76 -2.20
CA PHE A 137 9.83 -4.38 -2.13
C PHE A 137 8.73 -3.43 -2.61
N ASN A 138 8.85 -2.13 -2.37
CA ASN A 138 7.90 -1.14 -2.86
C ASN A 138 7.91 -1.10 -4.40
N ALA A 139 9.10 -1.04 -5.00
CA ALA A 139 9.26 -1.11 -6.45
C ALA A 139 8.70 -2.42 -7.03
N ALA A 140 9.02 -3.56 -6.42
CA ALA A 140 8.50 -4.87 -6.84
C ALA A 140 6.96 -4.93 -6.75
N GLY A 141 6.38 -4.40 -5.68
CA GLY A 141 4.93 -4.29 -5.50
C GLY A 141 4.26 -3.45 -6.58
N ILE A 142 4.82 -2.28 -6.91
CA ILE A 142 4.33 -1.43 -8.01
C ILE A 142 4.36 -2.20 -9.32
N LEU A 143 5.48 -2.84 -9.67
CA LEU A 143 5.62 -3.59 -10.92
C LEU A 143 4.60 -4.74 -11.01
N TYR A 144 4.39 -5.46 -9.91
CA TYR A 144 3.42 -6.54 -9.84
C TYR A 144 1.99 -6.04 -10.10
N VAL A 145 1.53 -5.01 -9.36
CA VAL A 145 0.18 -4.46 -9.52
C VAL A 145 0.00 -3.82 -10.89
N ALA A 146 1.04 -3.16 -11.43
CA ALA A 146 1.02 -2.60 -12.78
C ALA A 146 0.83 -3.69 -13.84
N SER A 147 1.56 -4.80 -13.73
CA SER A 147 1.42 -5.93 -14.65
C SER A 147 -0.01 -6.50 -14.64
N MET A 148 -0.65 -6.55 -13.48
CA MET A 148 -2.05 -6.98 -13.31
C MET A 148 -3.02 -6.00 -14.00
N VAL A 149 -2.84 -4.69 -13.79
CA VAL A 149 -3.66 -3.66 -14.44
C VAL A 149 -3.54 -3.71 -15.96
N ILE A 150 -2.32 -3.85 -16.48
CA ILE A 150 -2.08 -3.92 -17.93
C ILE A 150 -2.78 -5.15 -18.53
N LYS A 151 -2.66 -6.31 -17.88
CA LYS A 151 -3.34 -7.54 -18.33
C LYS A 151 -4.86 -7.37 -18.31
N ALA A 152 -5.43 -6.92 -17.19
CA ALA A 152 -6.87 -6.71 -17.06
C ALA A 152 -7.43 -5.72 -18.09
N THR A 153 -6.69 -4.65 -18.38
CA THR A 153 -7.10 -3.64 -19.37
C THR A 153 -7.05 -4.20 -20.80
N LYS A 154 -6.08 -5.05 -21.13
CA LYS A 154 -5.99 -5.72 -22.44
C LYS A 154 -7.15 -6.69 -22.65
N GLU A 155 -7.46 -7.52 -21.65
CA GLU A 155 -8.59 -8.46 -21.73
C GLU A 155 -9.91 -7.71 -21.89
N HIS A 156 -10.12 -6.60 -21.17
CA HIS A 156 -11.31 -5.76 -21.32
C HIS A 156 -11.50 -5.25 -22.76
N LYS A 157 -10.44 -4.71 -23.38
CA LYS A 157 -10.50 -4.25 -24.78
C LYS A 157 -10.74 -5.39 -25.77
N LYS A 158 -10.28 -6.60 -25.47
CA LYS A 158 -10.47 -7.76 -26.35
C LYS A 158 -11.93 -8.22 -26.33
N CYS A 159 -12.61 -8.19 -25.18
CA CYS A 159 -14.04 -8.49 -25.09
C CYS A 159 -14.88 -7.47 -25.86
N GLU A 160 -14.54 -6.18 -25.79
CA GLU A 160 -15.20 -5.11 -26.55
C GLU A 160 -15.05 -5.29 -28.08
N ASN A 161 -13.86 -5.64 -28.56
CA ASN A 161 -13.61 -5.77 -30.01
C ASN A 161 -14.16 -7.06 -30.65
N ASN A 162 -14.56 -8.05 -29.84
CA ASN A 162 -15.09 -9.34 -30.33
C ASN A 162 -16.61 -9.50 -30.08
N SER A 163 -17.29 -8.45 -29.63
CA SER A 163 -18.75 -8.36 -29.43
C SER A 163 -19.38 -7.47 -30.49
#